data_AF-A0A147EVV1-F1
#
_entry.id   AF-A0A147EVV1-F1
#
_cell.length_a   1.000
_cell.length_b   1.000
_cell.length_c   1.000
_cell.angle_alpha   90.00
_cell.angle_beta   90.00
_cell.angle_gamma   90.00
#
_symmetry.space_group_name_H-M   'P 1'
#
loop_
_entity.id
_entity.type
_entity.pdbx_description
1 polymer ?
#
loop_
_entity_poly.entity_id
_entity_poly.type
_entity_poly.pdbx_seq_one_letter_code
_entity_poly.pdbx_strand_id
1 'polypeptide(L)'
;MNERSGRSPRISGRARHRTRVLQGALVAVALVATLTACASRPGASTTATPTVEPAPTASASPSPSATPSPEATDEVQPEPVATSSGPALVTIVNYGADGQNISASGLVSGPIEEGGVCTLTATSASGAILTGSIDAVATPAAVNCGIIDIPAPAGEWKLVLEYRSAGTSAASEAVTVSQP
;
A
#
# COMPACT_ATOMS: atom_id res chain seq x y z
N MET A 1 42.55 4.31 -59.98
CA MET A 1 43.01 5.45 -59.16
C MET A 1 41.81 5.94 -58.34
N ASN A 2 41.68 5.84 -57.03
CA ASN A 2 42.64 5.64 -55.94
C ASN A 2 41.99 4.85 -54.80
N GLU A 3 42.77 3.93 -54.24
CA GLU A 3 42.56 3.25 -52.97
C GLU A 3 42.72 4.22 -51.80
N ARG A 4 41.94 4.03 -50.72
CA ARG A 4 42.42 4.25 -49.35
C ARG A 4 41.64 3.35 -48.39
N SER A 5 42.24 2.18 -48.18
CA SER A 5 42.00 1.28 -47.05
C SER A 5 42.30 2.00 -45.73
N GLY A 6 41.31 2.08 -44.84
CA GLY A 6 41.47 2.50 -43.44
C GLY A 6 41.11 1.35 -42.52
N ARG A 7 42.13 0.60 -42.07
CA ARG A 7 42.02 -0.58 -41.20
C ARG A 7 41.49 -0.22 -39.81
N SER A 8 40.50 -0.99 -39.35
CA SER A 8 40.11 -1.09 -37.93
C SER A 8 41.23 -1.69 -37.08
N PRO A 9 41.55 -1.13 -35.90
CA PRO A 9 42.27 -1.87 -34.87
C PRO A 9 41.27 -2.70 -34.04
N ARG A 10 41.33 -4.03 -34.21
CA ARG A 10 40.86 -4.99 -33.20
C ARG A 10 41.87 -4.97 -32.06
N ILE A 11 41.49 -4.47 -30.89
CA ILE A 11 42.27 -4.66 -29.66
C ILE A 11 41.53 -5.67 -28.79
N SER A 12 42.01 -6.92 -28.90
CA SER A 12 41.71 -8.01 -27.99
C SER A 12 42.27 -7.70 -26.59
N GLY A 13 41.39 -7.38 -25.65
CA GLY A 13 41.70 -7.30 -24.22
C GLY A 13 41.34 -8.61 -23.52
N ARG A 14 42.36 -9.44 -23.26
CA ARG A 14 42.27 -10.77 -22.63
C ARG A 14 41.54 -10.76 -21.27
N ALA A 15 40.66 -11.75 -21.12
CA ALA A 15 40.22 -12.29 -19.85
C ALA A 15 41.43 -12.63 -18.95
N ARG A 16 41.37 -12.19 -17.69
CA ARG A 16 42.16 -12.78 -16.60
C ARG A 16 41.21 -13.07 -15.44
N HIS A 17 40.81 -14.33 -15.35
CA HIS A 17 40.43 -14.95 -14.09
C HIS A 17 41.52 -14.73 -13.05
N ARG A 18 41.19 -14.07 -11.94
CA ARG A 18 41.89 -14.27 -10.67
C ARG A 18 40.89 -14.29 -9.53
N THR A 19 40.51 -15.52 -9.21
CA THR A 19 40.01 -16.02 -7.93
C THR A 19 40.80 -15.40 -6.76
N ARG A 20 40.10 -14.81 -5.79
CA ARG A 20 40.56 -14.78 -4.39
C ARG A 20 39.36 -14.95 -3.46
N VAL A 21 39.30 -16.17 -2.93
CA VAL A 21 38.63 -16.63 -1.71
C VAL A 21 39.20 -15.86 -0.51
N LEU A 22 38.34 -15.46 0.44
CA LEU A 22 38.60 -15.24 1.89
C LEU A 22 37.30 -14.71 2.51
N GLN A 23 36.45 -15.54 3.12
CA GLN A 23 36.44 -15.84 4.57
C GLN A 23 36.22 -14.63 5.47
N GLY A 24 35.09 -14.63 6.19
CA GLY A 24 34.77 -13.75 7.31
C GLY A 24 33.36 -14.10 7.82
N ALA A 25 33.21 -15.24 8.50
CA ALA A 25 33.22 -15.36 9.96
C ALA A 25 31.82 -15.11 10.56
N LEU A 26 31.20 -16.23 10.95
CA LEU A 26 30.02 -16.34 11.81
C LEU A 26 30.18 -15.51 13.08
N VAL A 27 29.16 -14.72 13.42
CA VAL A 27 28.85 -14.37 14.81
C VAL A 27 27.35 -14.56 15.00
N ALA A 28 26.97 -15.71 15.55
CA ALA A 28 25.65 -15.97 16.09
C ALA A 28 25.61 -15.38 17.51
N VAL A 29 24.74 -14.40 17.74
CA VAL A 29 24.35 -13.97 19.10
C VAL A 29 22.94 -14.46 19.35
N ALA A 30 22.85 -15.51 20.16
CA ALA A 30 21.62 -15.99 20.78
C ALA A 30 21.51 -15.38 22.18
N LEU A 31 20.36 -14.78 22.54
CA LEU A 31 19.84 -14.59 23.91
C LEU A 31 18.59 -13.68 23.82
N VAL A 32 17.48 -13.81 24.55
CA VAL A 32 16.84 -14.82 25.40
C VAL A 32 15.44 -14.25 25.70
N ALA A 33 14.46 -15.14 25.85
CA ALA A 33 13.09 -15.02 26.37
C ALA A 33 12.65 -13.75 27.16
N THR A 34 11.37 -13.40 27.04
CA THR A 34 10.39 -13.58 28.14
C THR A 34 8.93 -13.40 27.66
N LEU A 35 8.09 -14.36 28.07
CA LEU A 35 6.65 -14.40 27.88
C LEU A 35 5.96 -13.48 28.89
N THR A 36 4.90 -12.77 28.50
CA THR A 36 3.93 -12.24 29.46
C THR A 36 2.51 -12.35 28.88
N ALA A 37 1.82 -13.41 29.28
CA ALA A 37 0.41 -13.65 29.01
C ALA A 37 -0.42 -13.13 30.20
N CYS A 38 -1.35 -12.22 29.96
CA CYS A 38 -2.39 -11.87 30.92
C CYS A 38 -3.76 -12.24 30.34
N ALA A 39 -4.27 -13.39 30.78
CA ALA A 39 -5.63 -13.84 30.54
C ALA A 39 -6.61 -13.07 31.46
N SER A 40 -7.61 -12.41 30.88
CA SER A 40 -8.69 -11.77 31.64
C SER A 40 -9.94 -12.66 31.65
N ARG A 41 -10.49 -12.85 32.85
CA ARG A 41 -11.57 -13.79 33.22
C ARG A 41 -12.95 -13.41 32.64
N PRO A 42 -13.86 -14.40 32.44
CA PRO A 42 -15.26 -14.17 32.09
C PRO A 42 -16.08 -13.68 33.30
N GLY A 43 -16.87 -12.62 33.10
CA GLY A 43 -17.86 -12.11 34.05
C GLY A 43 -19.15 -12.93 34.00
N ALA A 44 -19.67 -13.26 35.18
CA ALA A 44 -20.74 -14.20 35.43
C ALA A 44 -22.14 -13.71 35.08
N SER A 45 -22.98 -14.68 34.69
CA SER A 45 -24.43 -14.62 34.55
C SER A 45 -25.15 -14.07 35.78
N THR A 46 -26.24 -13.33 35.55
CA THR A 46 -27.36 -13.24 36.49
C THR A 46 -28.67 -13.59 35.78
N THR A 47 -29.15 -14.79 36.09
CA THR A 47 -30.49 -15.31 35.81
C THR A 47 -31.45 -14.78 36.86
N ALA A 48 -32.58 -14.19 36.44
CA ALA A 48 -33.74 -14.00 37.30
C ALA A 48 -35.04 -14.20 36.50
N THR A 49 -35.82 -15.18 36.91
CA THR A 49 -37.24 -15.46 36.58
C THR A 49 -37.71 -16.43 37.69
N PRO A 50 -39.01 -16.62 37.99
CA PRO A 50 -40.25 -15.94 37.59
C PRO A 50 -41.10 -15.50 38.82
N THR A 51 -42.23 -14.81 38.62
CA THR A 51 -43.40 -14.88 39.53
C THR A 51 -44.67 -14.60 38.74
N VAL A 52 -45.67 -15.46 38.95
CA VAL A 52 -46.93 -15.63 38.20
C VAL A 52 -48.11 -15.19 39.08
N GLU A 53 -49.03 -14.37 38.51
CA GLU A 53 -50.53 -14.34 38.60
C GLU A 53 -51.22 -14.25 40.00
N PRO A 54 -52.44 -13.67 40.22
CA PRO A 54 -53.59 -13.61 39.30
C PRO A 54 -54.49 -12.35 39.22
N ALA A 55 -55.34 -12.39 38.17
CA ALA A 55 -56.49 -11.53 37.81
C ALA A 55 -57.68 -11.74 38.80
N PRO A 56 -58.78 -10.93 38.84
CA PRO A 56 -59.57 -10.46 37.68
C PRO A 56 -60.27 -9.07 37.80
N THR A 57 -60.88 -8.58 36.71
CA THR A 57 -62.32 -8.15 36.59
C THR A 57 -62.55 -7.07 35.53
N ALA A 58 -63.23 -7.49 34.46
CA ALA A 58 -64.18 -6.82 33.55
C ALA A 58 -64.11 -5.31 33.18
N SER A 59 -64.12 -5.12 31.85
CA SER A 59 -65.05 -4.26 31.08
C SER A 59 -64.84 -2.74 31.05
N ALA A 60 -64.07 -2.31 30.05
CA ALA A 60 -64.52 -1.33 29.06
C ALA A 60 -63.76 -1.63 27.75
N SER A 61 -64.45 -1.66 26.61
CA SER A 61 -63.84 -1.83 25.29
C SER A 61 -63.42 -0.46 24.76
N PRO A 62 -62.13 -0.07 24.78
CA PRO A 62 -61.67 1.08 24.01
C PRO A 62 -61.58 0.68 22.53
N SER A 63 -62.15 1.52 21.67
CA SER A 63 -61.95 1.50 20.22
C SER A 63 -60.47 1.25 19.88
N PRO A 64 -60.12 0.41 18.88
CA PRO A 64 -58.73 0.22 18.50
C PRO A 64 -58.18 1.56 17.99
N SER A 65 -57.40 2.24 18.83
CA SER A 65 -56.52 3.30 18.39
C SER A 65 -55.45 2.62 17.56
N ALA A 66 -55.44 2.87 16.25
CA ALA A 66 -54.40 2.39 15.38
C ALA A 66 -53.04 2.83 15.94
N THR A 67 -52.23 1.85 16.36
CA THR A 67 -50.82 2.06 16.64
C THR A 67 -50.20 2.67 15.39
N PRO A 68 -49.51 3.83 15.45
CA PRO A 68 -48.72 4.27 14.32
C PRO A 68 -47.69 3.17 14.05
N SER A 69 -47.82 2.52 12.89
CA SER A 69 -46.79 1.64 12.37
C SER A 69 -45.50 2.46 12.33
N PRO A 70 -44.36 1.97 12.86
CA PRO A 70 -43.10 2.67 12.66
C PRO A 70 -42.93 2.82 11.16
N GLU A 71 -42.94 4.07 10.69
CA GLU A 71 -42.55 4.40 9.33
C GLU A 71 -41.21 3.68 9.11
N ALA A 72 -41.18 2.79 8.13
CA ALA A 72 -39.94 2.12 7.76
C ALA A 72 -38.97 3.25 7.40
N THR A 73 -37.97 3.47 8.26
CA THR A 73 -36.81 4.26 7.88
C THR A 73 -36.24 3.51 6.68
N ASP A 74 -36.44 4.05 5.48
CA ASP A 74 -35.75 3.60 4.28
C ASP A 74 -34.26 3.48 4.65
N GLU A 75 -33.78 2.24 4.80
CA GLU A 75 -32.35 1.99 4.82
C GLU A 75 -31.84 2.52 3.49
N VAL A 76 -31.13 3.64 3.52
CA VAL A 76 -30.43 4.19 2.36
C VAL A 76 -29.49 3.09 1.89
N GLN A 77 -29.92 2.33 0.89
CA GLN A 77 -29.10 1.32 0.27
C GLN A 77 -27.87 2.06 -0.26
N PRO A 78 -26.64 1.71 0.18
CA PRO A 78 -25.46 2.41 -0.30
C PRO A 78 -25.45 2.29 -1.82
N GLU A 79 -25.42 3.44 -2.50
CA GLU A 79 -25.33 3.45 -3.96
C GLU A 79 -24.14 2.59 -4.38
N PRO A 80 -24.30 1.75 -5.43
CA PRO A 80 -23.18 0.96 -5.93
C PRO A 80 -22.05 1.91 -6.31
N VAL A 81 -20.89 1.74 -5.67
CA VAL A 81 -19.69 2.51 -5.96
C VAL A 81 -19.36 2.29 -7.44
N ALA A 82 -19.33 3.37 -8.22
CA ALA A 82 -19.03 3.29 -9.65
C ALA A 82 -17.68 2.60 -9.87
N THR A 83 -17.71 1.43 -10.50
CA THR A 83 -16.48 0.71 -10.84
C THR A 83 -15.83 1.42 -12.03
N SER A 84 -14.71 2.09 -11.79
CA SER A 84 -13.96 2.78 -12.84
C SER A 84 -13.53 1.77 -13.91
N SER A 85 -14.02 1.95 -15.14
CA SER A 85 -13.73 1.10 -16.28
C SER A 85 -12.72 1.80 -17.19
N GLY A 86 -11.47 1.35 -17.20
CA GLY A 86 -10.37 1.94 -17.97
C GLY A 86 -9.03 1.27 -17.65
N PRO A 87 -7.92 1.64 -18.30
CA PRO A 87 -6.59 1.19 -17.87
C PRO A 87 -6.23 1.83 -16.52
N ALA A 88 -5.39 1.15 -15.73
CA ALA A 88 -4.84 1.76 -14.54
C ALA A 88 -3.82 2.84 -14.90
N LEU A 89 -3.89 3.98 -14.21
CA LEU A 89 -3.02 5.14 -14.41
C LEU A 89 -2.42 5.56 -13.07
N VAL A 90 -1.10 5.57 -12.98
CA VAL A 90 -0.37 6.03 -11.77
C VAL A 90 0.05 7.47 -11.97
N THR A 91 -0.26 8.32 -11.01
CA THR A 91 0.17 9.72 -10.99
C THR A 91 0.91 10.00 -9.69
N ILE A 92 2.11 10.57 -9.79
CA ILE A 92 2.80 11.13 -8.63
C ILE A 92 2.10 12.44 -8.27
N VAL A 93 1.61 12.56 -7.04
CA VAL A 93 0.82 13.71 -6.57
C VAL A 93 1.64 14.68 -5.72
N ASN A 94 2.65 14.18 -5.01
CA ASN A 94 3.60 15.00 -4.27
C ASN A 94 4.99 14.34 -4.32
N TYR A 95 6.05 15.13 -4.39
CA TYR A 95 7.41 14.65 -4.33
C TYR A 95 8.35 15.74 -3.82
N GLY A 96 9.47 15.35 -3.22
CA GLY A 96 10.42 16.29 -2.65
C GLY A 96 11.70 15.62 -2.15
N ALA A 97 12.57 16.44 -1.58
CA ALA A 97 13.84 16.01 -1.01
C ALA A 97 14.19 16.92 0.17
N ASP A 98 14.76 16.35 1.24
CA ASP A 98 15.01 17.05 2.52
C ASP A 98 16.49 17.13 2.93
N GLY A 99 17.39 16.71 2.04
CA GLY A 99 18.84 16.60 2.28
C GLY A 99 19.28 15.25 2.85
N GLN A 100 18.36 14.35 3.19
CA GLN A 100 18.64 12.98 3.63
C GLN A 100 17.87 11.94 2.80
N ASN A 101 16.60 12.22 2.53
CA ASN A 101 15.68 11.36 1.81
C ASN A 101 15.09 12.10 0.61
N ILE A 102 14.80 11.34 -0.43
CA ILE A 102 13.85 11.72 -1.48
C ILE A 102 12.53 11.03 -1.17
N SER A 103 11.43 11.75 -1.36
CA SER A 103 10.09 11.26 -1.05
C SER A 103 9.15 11.46 -2.21
N ALA A 104 8.21 10.54 -2.39
CA ALA A 104 7.10 10.72 -3.30
C ALA A 104 5.85 9.99 -2.81
N SER A 105 4.69 10.52 -3.20
CA SER A 105 3.38 9.91 -3.04
C SER A 105 2.63 9.91 -4.36
N GLY A 106 1.66 9.01 -4.48
CA GLY A 106 0.86 8.92 -5.70
C GLY A 106 -0.51 8.31 -5.51
N LEU A 107 -1.29 8.40 -6.57
CA LEU A 107 -2.61 7.79 -6.69
C LEU A 107 -2.65 6.94 -7.95
N VAL A 108 -3.36 5.82 -7.86
CA VAL A 108 -3.73 4.98 -9.00
C VAL A 108 -5.21 5.15 -9.26
N SER A 109 -5.54 5.58 -10.47
CA SER A 109 -6.91 5.64 -10.97
C SER A 109 -7.16 4.50 -11.96
N GLY A 110 -8.43 4.12 -12.14
CA GLY A 110 -8.82 2.98 -12.97
C GLY A 110 -9.39 1.83 -12.12
N PRO A 111 -9.34 0.58 -12.58
CA PRO A 111 -9.90 -0.56 -11.87
C PRO A 111 -9.26 -0.67 -10.49
N ILE A 112 -10.10 -0.63 -9.47
CA ILE A 112 -9.68 -0.67 -8.07
C ILE A 112 -9.61 -2.13 -7.66
N GLU A 113 -8.40 -2.63 -7.43
CA GLU A 113 -8.17 -3.91 -6.78
C GLU A 113 -7.86 -3.67 -5.30
N GLU A 114 -8.34 -4.55 -4.43
CA GLU A 114 -7.96 -4.47 -3.02
C GLU A 114 -6.46 -4.79 -2.87
N GLY A 115 -5.73 -3.84 -2.28
CA GLY A 115 -4.30 -3.97 -2.00
C GLY A 115 -3.40 -3.70 -3.21
N GLY A 116 -2.28 -4.43 -3.26
CA GLY A 116 -1.18 -4.20 -4.19
C GLY A 116 0.01 -3.50 -3.52
N VAL A 117 1.09 -3.31 -4.26
CA VAL A 117 2.33 -2.71 -3.78
C VAL A 117 2.69 -1.53 -4.67
N CYS A 118 2.96 -0.40 -4.05
CA CYS A 118 3.54 0.75 -4.72
C CYS A 118 5.05 0.74 -4.53
N THR A 119 5.80 0.88 -5.62
CA THR A 119 7.27 0.92 -5.62
C THR A 119 7.74 2.20 -6.27
N LEU A 120 8.44 3.03 -5.49
CA LEU A 120 9.13 4.20 -5.98
C LEU A 120 10.54 3.80 -6.40
N THR A 121 10.90 4.12 -7.63
CA THR A 121 12.26 3.96 -8.16
C THR A 121 12.86 5.33 -8.39
N ALA A 122 14.02 5.58 -7.78
CA ALA A 122 14.81 6.78 -7.99
C ALA A 122 16.10 6.44 -8.74
N THR A 123 16.33 7.12 -9.86
CA THR A 123 17.52 6.92 -10.71
C THR A 123 18.35 8.19 -10.75
N SER A 124 19.61 8.12 -10.34
CA SER A 124 20.53 9.26 -10.40
C SER A 124 21.01 9.54 -11.83
N ALA A 125 21.55 10.74 -12.06
CA ALA A 125 22.21 11.06 -13.33
C ALA A 125 23.40 10.12 -13.67
N SER A 126 24.04 9.52 -12.67
CA SER A 126 25.12 8.53 -12.84
C SER A 126 24.62 7.10 -13.08
N GLY A 127 23.30 6.88 -13.03
CA GLY A 127 22.66 5.58 -13.23
C GLY A 127 22.55 4.72 -11.97
N ALA A 128 22.80 5.27 -10.78
CA ALA A 128 22.50 4.58 -9.52
C ALA A 128 20.98 4.48 -9.36
N ILE A 129 20.49 3.31 -8.94
CA ILE A 129 19.07 3.04 -8.75
C ILE A 129 18.82 2.75 -7.27
N LEU A 130 17.87 3.47 -6.69
CA LEU A 130 17.36 3.26 -5.34
C LEU A 130 15.86 2.96 -5.42
N THR A 131 15.37 2.12 -4.53
CA THR A 131 13.96 1.71 -4.53
C THR A 131 13.40 1.71 -3.11
N GLY A 132 12.17 2.15 -2.97
CA GLY A 132 11.36 2.01 -1.76
C GLY A 132 9.97 1.50 -2.13
N SER A 133 9.34 0.74 -1.24
CA SER A 133 8.02 0.17 -1.50
C SER A 133 7.15 0.25 -0.26
N ILE A 134 5.84 0.40 -0.48
CA ILE A 134 4.83 0.27 0.57
C ILE A 134 3.60 -0.46 0.04
N ASP A 135 2.79 -0.97 0.96
CA ASP A 135 1.48 -1.51 0.63
C ASP A 135 0.54 -0.40 0.17
N ALA A 136 -0.19 -0.67 -0.92
CA ALA A 136 -1.16 0.24 -1.47
C ALA A 136 -2.48 0.15 -0.71
N VAL A 137 -3.14 1.29 -0.49
CA VAL A 137 -4.41 1.36 0.24
C VAL A 137 -5.54 1.70 -0.73
N ALA A 138 -6.43 0.75 -0.96
CA ALA A 138 -7.61 0.96 -1.80
C ALA A 138 -8.66 1.82 -1.08
N THR A 139 -9.30 2.70 -1.84
CA THR A 139 -10.47 3.49 -1.43
C THR A 139 -11.57 3.32 -2.50
N PRO A 140 -12.83 3.71 -2.23
CA PRO A 140 -13.90 3.64 -3.23
C PRO A 140 -13.61 4.38 -4.54
N ALA A 141 -12.70 5.37 -4.55
CA ALA A 141 -12.42 6.22 -5.71
C ALA A 141 -11.07 5.95 -6.39
N ALA A 142 -10.07 5.44 -5.65
CA ALA A 142 -8.70 5.25 -6.13
C ALA A 142 -7.88 4.33 -5.21
N VAL A 143 -6.70 3.91 -5.66
CA VAL A 143 -5.69 3.30 -4.79
C VAL A 143 -4.64 4.35 -4.41
N ASN A 144 -4.31 4.42 -3.13
CA ASN A 144 -3.36 5.38 -2.57
C ASN A 144 -2.00 4.72 -2.30
N CYS A 145 -0.92 5.35 -2.80
CA CYS A 145 0.45 4.85 -2.66
C CYS A 145 1.23 5.48 -1.50
N GLY A 146 0.55 6.11 -0.52
CA GLY A 146 1.15 6.70 0.68
C GLY A 146 2.35 7.59 0.38
N ILE A 147 3.21 7.86 1.37
CA ILE A 147 4.52 8.48 1.14
C ILE A 147 5.57 7.37 1.20
N ILE A 148 6.44 7.33 0.20
CA ILE A 148 7.59 6.44 0.14
C ILE A 148 8.84 7.30 0.29
N ASP A 149 9.61 7.08 1.35
CA ASP A 149 10.89 7.74 1.62
C ASP A 149 12.05 6.82 1.26
N ILE A 150 13.03 7.35 0.53
CA ILE A 150 14.24 6.64 0.14
C ILE A 150 15.46 7.47 0.57
N PRO A 151 16.33 6.95 1.44
CA PRO A 151 17.61 7.60 1.74
C PRO A 151 18.43 7.75 0.46
N ALA A 152 18.80 8.99 0.12
CA ALA A 152 19.47 9.28 -1.13
C ALA A 152 20.53 10.37 -0.95
N PRO A 153 21.75 10.20 -1.49
CA PRO A 153 22.76 11.24 -1.46
C PRO A 153 22.36 12.44 -2.33
N ALA A 154 23.00 13.58 -2.07
CA ALA A 154 22.82 14.82 -2.82
C ALA A 154 23.01 14.62 -4.33
N GLY A 155 22.21 15.31 -5.13
CA GLY A 155 22.24 15.25 -6.58
C GLY A 155 20.85 15.22 -7.22
N GLU A 156 20.84 15.08 -8.55
CA GLU A 156 19.62 15.01 -9.35
C GLU A 156 19.11 13.57 -9.48
N TRP A 157 17.81 13.39 -9.24
CA TRP A 157 17.13 12.11 -9.25
C TRP A 157 15.89 12.14 -10.13
N LYS A 158 15.72 11.10 -10.94
CA LYS A 158 14.48 10.82 -11.67
C LYS A 158 13.66 9.80 -10.90
N LEU A 159 12.42 10.15 -10.58
CA LEU A 159 11.49 9.31 -9.83
C LEU A 159 10.44 8.71 -10.77
N VAL A 160 10.19 7.41 -10.63
CA VAL A 160 9.07 6.70 -11.26
C VAL A 160 8.35 5.90 -10.18
N LEU A 161 7.03 6.07 -10.09
CA LEU A 161 6.19 5.30 -9.18
C LEU A 161 5.46 4.21 -9.96
N GLU A 162 5.62 2.96 -9.53
CA GLU A 162 4.94 1.80 -10.10
C GLU A 162 3.95 1.24 -9.10
N TYR A 163 2.77 0.84 -9.58
CA TYR A 163 1.81 0.04 -8.83
C TYR A 163 1.71 -1.35 -9.44
N ARG A 164 1.69 -2.38 -8.59
CA ARG A 164 1.40 -3.76 -8.98
C ARG A 164 0.42 -4.44 -8.04
N SER A 165 -0.54 -5.12 -8.62
CA SER A 165 -1.46 -6.04 -7.96
C SER A 165 -1.49 -7.38 -8.71
N ALA A 166 -2.48 -8.22 -8.43
CA ALA A 166 -2.61 -9.52 -9.09
C ALA A 166 -3.04 -9.38 -10.56
N GLY A 167 -3.95 -8.46 -10.87
CA GLY A 167 -4.50 -8.27 -12.22
C GLY A 167 -3.94 -7.05 -12.96
N THR A 168 -3.31 -6.11 -12.24
CA THR A 168 -3.02 -4.79 -12.76
C THR A 168 -1.58 -4.37 -12.47
N SER A 169 -0.93 -3.78 -13.47
CA SER A 169 0.32 -3.04 -13.27
C SER A 169 0.31 -1.75 -14.08
N ALA A 170 0.81 -0.68 -13.50
CA ALA A 170 0.93 0.61 -14.15
C ALA A 170 2.08 1.41 -13.53
N ALA A 171 2.64 2.34 -14.29
CA ALA A 171 3.73 3.21 -13.84
C ALA A 171 3.44 4.66 -14.23
N SER A 172 3.97 5.59 -13.43
CA SER A 172 3.88 7.01 -13.70
C SER A 172 4.85 7.42 -14.81
N GLU A 173 4.65 8.64 -15.32
CA GLU A 173 5.74 9.34 -16.00
C GLU A 173 6.88 9.66 -15.01
N ALA A 174 8.08 9.88 -15.54
CA ALA A 174 9.24 10.21 -14.73
C ALA A 174 9.21 11.70 -14.33
N VAL A 175 9.36 11.98 -13.04
CA VAL A 175 9.55 13.35 -12.50
C VAL A 175 10.98 13.54 -12.02
N THR A 176 11.49 14.77 -12.02
CA THR A 176 12.86 15.06 -11.54
C THR A 176 12.82 15.83 -10.23
N VAL A 177 13.72 15.49 -9.31
CA VAL A 177 13.90 16.18 -8.03
C VAL A 177 15.39 16.38 -7.74
N SER A 178 15.71 17.50 -7.11
CA SER A 178 17.06 17.84 -6.65
C SER A 178 17.16 17.56 -5.15
N GLN A 179 18.10 16.70 -4.76
CA GLN A 179 18.46 16.47 -3.36
C GLN A 179 19.60 17.45 -2.99
N PRO A 180 19.37 18.40 -2.07
CA PRO A 180 20.37 19.40 -1.68
C PRO A 180 21.60 18.80 -0.99
#